data_AF-A0A6G1T047-F1
#
_entry.id   AF-A0A6G1T047-F1
#
_cell.length_a   1.000
_cell.length_b   1.000
_cell.length_c   1.000
_cell.angle_alpha   90.00
_cell.angle_beta   90.00
_cell.angle_gamma   90.00
#
_symmetry.space_group_name_H-M   'P 1'
#
loop_
_entity.id
_entity.type
_entity.pdbx_description
1 polymer ?
#
loop_
_entity_poly.entity_id
_entity_poly.type
_entity_poly.pdbx_seq_one_letter_code
_entity_poly.pdbx_strand_id
1 'polypeptide(L)'
;MAETGRLSPKTVVVLRLIADGQGYGQIVDGHPSITYLDIFAAAREALELNEAPSDYQQRLVAIKAEFPMAYEPWSAEDDEHLQAMHAAEDSMAEMVETFQRQPSAIRSRLSKLGLS
;
A
#
# COMPACT_ATOMS: atom_id res chain seq x y z
N MET A 1 -20.33 -5.64 -5.20
CA MET A 1 -18.86 -5.58 -5.25
C MET A 1 -18.41 -5.15 -3.87
N ALA A 2 -17.74 -6.02 -3.11
CA ALA A 2 -17.28 -5.69 -1.77
C ALA A 2 -16.18 -4.63 -1.86
N GLU A 3 -16.30 -3.55 -1.08
CA GLU A 3 -15.25 -2.54 -0.95
C GLU A 3 -14.03 -3.19 -0.28
N THR A 4 -13.00 -3.47 -1.07
CA THR A 4 -11.76 -4.07 -0.58
C THR A 4 -11.14 -3.15 0.48
N GLY A 5 -11.12 -3.59 1.74
CA GLY A 5 -10.54 -2.82 2.86
C GLY A 5 -11.51 -2.37 3.95
N ARG A 6 -12.78 -2.78 3.93
CA ARG A 6 -13.73 -2.47 5.01
C ARG A 6 -14.51 -3.70 5.47
N LEU A 7 -14.63 -3.87 6.79
CA LEU A 7 -15.46 -4.92 7.39
C LEU A 7 -16.93 -4.74 7.03
N SER A 8 -17.67 -5.84 6.88
CA SER A 8 -19.10 -5.76 6.64
C SER A 8 -19.84 -5.12 7.84
N PRO A 9 -20.99 -4.46 7.62
CA PRO A 9 -21.76 -3.85 8.72
C PRO A 9 -22.12 -4.86 9.83
N LYS A 10 -22.38 -6.12 9.45
CA LYS A 10 -22.70 -7.18 10.39
C LYS A 10 -21.47 -7.58 11.23
N THR A 11 -20.31 -7.73 10.59
CA THR A 11 -19.03 -7.97 11.28
C THR A 11 -18.72 -6.89 12.30
N VAL A 12 -18.90 -5.62 11.95
CA VAL A 12 -18.67 -4.49 12.88
C VAL A 12 -19.57 -4.61 14.11
N VAL A 13 -20.84 -4.99 13.93
CA VAL A 13 -21.76 -5.19 15.06
C VAL A 13 -21.27 -6.34 15.94
N VAL A 14 -20.95 -7.50 15.37
CA VAL A 14 -20.45 -8.66 16.12
C VAL A 14 -19.20 -8.32 16.93
N LEU A 15 -18.20 -7.70 16.30
CA LEU A 15 -16.94 -7.36 16.97
C LEU A 15 -17.15 -6.38 18.12
N ARG A 16 -18.11 -5.45 17.99
CA ARG A 16 -18.48 -4.53 19.08
C ARG A 16 -19.12 -5.27 20.25
N LEU A 17 -20.05 -6.20 20.01
CA LEU A 17 -20.68 -6.99 21.07
C LEU A 17 -19.64 -7.83 21.84
N ILE A 18 -18.66 -8.40 21.12
CA ILE A 18 -17.53 -9.11 21.73
C ILE A 18 -16.67 -8.14 22.56
N ALA A 19 -16.35 -6.96 22.03
CA ALA A 19 -15.59 -5.94 22.76
C ALA A 19 -16.30 -5.44 24.02
N ASP A 20 -17.63 -5.41 24.01
CA ASP A 20 -18.49 -5.10 25.17
C ASP A 20 -18.56 -6.27 26.19
N GLY A 21 -17.84 -7.36 25.93
CA GLY A 21 -17.70 -8.50 26.85
C GLY A 21 -18.80 -9.56 26.72
N GLN A 22 -19.65 -9.50 25.69
CA GLN A 22 -20.68 -10.51 25.49
C GLN A 22 -20.07 -11.82 25.00
N GLY A 23 -20.43 -12.92 25.66
CA GLY A 23 -20.12 -14.27 25.21
C GLY A 23 -21.01 -14.69 24.03
N TYR A 24 -20.60 -15.73 23.30
CA TYR A 24 -21.27 -16.13 22.06
C TYR A 24 -22.75 -16.48 22.24
N GLY A 25 -23.11 -17.17 23.33
CA GLY A 25 -24.51 -17.47 23.65
C GLY A 25 -25.34 -16.20 23.83
N GLN A 26 -24.82 -15.22 24.58
CA GLN A 26 -25.51 -13.94 24.81
C GLN A 26 -25.71 -13.16 23.51
N ILE A 27 -24.75 -13.23 22.58
CA ILE A 27 -24.86 -12.58 21.27
C ILE A 27 -25.97 -13.23 20.44
N VAL A 28 -25.97 -14.57 20.33
CA VAL A 28 -26.95 -15.29 19.50
C VAL A 28 -28.35 -15.21 20.10
N ASP A 29 -28.48 -15.30 21.42
CA ASP A 29 -29.76 -15.22 22.12
C ASP A 29 -30.33 -13.78 22.09
N GLY A 30 -29.47 -12.77 22.21
CA GLY A 30 -29.85 -11.35 22.22
C GLY A 30 -30.06 -10.73 20.84
N HIS A 31 -29.53 -11.36 19.79
CA HIS A 31 -29.57 -10.85 18.42
C HIS A 31 -29.99 -11.96 17.44
N PRO A 32 -31.30 -12.18 17.21
CA PRO A 32 -31.81 -13.27 16.37
C PRO A 32 -31.31 -13.27 14.91
N SER A 33 -30.80 -12.12 14.44
CA SER A 33 -30.21 -11.97 13.11
C SER A 33 -28.72 -12.33 13.04
N ILE A 34 -28.10 -12.68 14.18
CA ILE A 34 -26.70 -13.06 14.31
C ILE A 34 -26.65 -14.52 14.74
N THR A 35 -26.02 -15.34 13.93
CA THR A 35 -25.77 -16.75 14.21
C THR A 35 -24.33 -16.96 14.66
N TYR A 36 -24.03 -18.14 15.20
CA TYR A 36 -22.65 -18.57 15.44
C TYR A 36 -21.77 -18.47 14.18
N LEU A 37 -22.33 -18.76 13.00
CA LEU A 37 -21.59 -18.65 11.74
C LEU A 37 -21.22 -17.20 11.42
N ASP A 38 -22.08 -16.24 11.76
CA ASP A 38 -21.77 -14.81 11.60
C ASP A 38 -20.64 -14.38 12.55
N ILE A 39 -20.54 -14.97 13.74
CA ILE A 39 -19.43 -14.72 14.67
C ILE A 39 -18.09 -15.18 14.08
N PHE A 40 -18.06 -16.39 13.52
CA PHE A 40 -16.85 -16.90 12.86
C PHE A 40 -16.53 -16.16 11.56
N ALA A 41 -17.55 -15.73 10.81
CA ALA A 41 -17.37 -14.88 9.64
C ALA A 41 -16.75 -13.53 10.03
N ALA A 42 -17.22 -12.91 11.11
CA ALA A 42 -16.67 -11.67 11.63
C ALA A 42 -15.20 -11.80 12.03
N ALA A 43 -14.82 -12.88 12.71
CA ALA A 43 -13.43 -13.15 13.06
C ALA A 43 -12.53 -13.32 11.81
N ARG A 44 -13.04 -14.02 10.78
CA ARG A 44 -12.31 -14.21 9.52
C ARG A 44 -12.12 -12.90 8.76
N GLU A 45 -13.19 -12.12 8.59
CA GLU A 45 -13.12 -10.80 7.95
C GLU A 45 -12.13 -9.87 8.69
N ALA A 46 -12.09 -9.94 10.03
CA ALA A 46 -11.15 -9.15 10.82
C ALA A 46 -9.68 -9.56 10.59
N LEU A 47 -9.41 -10.87 10.51
CA LEU A 47 -8.06 -11.39 10.19
C LEU A 47 -7.64 -11.00 8.78
N GLU A 48 -8.52 -11.18 7.79
CA GLU A 48 -8.26 -10.80 6.40
C GLU A 48 -7.98 -9.30 6.27
N LEU A 49 -8.70 -8.44 7.00
CA LEU A 49 -8.44 -7.00 7.00
C LEU A 49 -7.09 -6.65 7.62
N ASN A 50 -6.66 -7.37 8.66
CA ASN A 50 -5.36 -7.15 9.29
C ASN A 50 -4.20 -7.65 8.41
N GLU A 51 -4.43 -8.71 7.63
CA GLU A 51 -3.45 -9.28 6.71
C GLU A 51 -3.41 -8.56 5.36
N ALA A 52 -4.48 -7.85 4.99
CA ALA A 52 -4.55 -7.10 3.76
C ALA A 52 -3.40 -6.05 3.73
N PRO A 53 -2.56 -6.05 2.68
CA PRO A 53 -1.52 -5.06 2.56
C PRO A 53 -2.15 -3.68 2.53
N SER A 54 -1.62 -2.77 3.34
CA SER A 54 -2.10 -1.38 3.35
C SER A 54 -2.05 -0.79 1.94
N ASP A 55 -2.97 0.12 1.64
CA ASP A 55 -2.98 0.87 0.37
C ASP A 55 -1.61 1.51 0.08
N TYR A 56 -0.87 1.92 1.12
CA TYR A 56 0.51 2.37 1.00
C TYR A 56 1.47 1.27 0.50
N GLN A 57 1.45 0.08 1.10
CA GLN A 57 2.29 -1.04 0.66
C GLN A 57 1.96 -1.49 -0.75
N GLN A 58 0.67 -1.51 -1.11
CA GLN A 58 0.23 -1.86 -2.47
C GLN A 58 0.77 -0.84 -3.49
N ARG A 59 0.69 0.46 -3.19
CA ARG A 59 1.27 1.52 -4.03
C ARG A 59 2.78 1.39 -4.15
N LEU A 60 3.48 1.11 -3.06
CA LEU A 60 4.94 0.88 -3.10
C LEU A 60 5.31 -0.32 -3.97
N VAL A 61 4.58 -1.43 -3.86
CA VAL A 61 4.79 -2.63 -4.68
C VAL A 61 4.54 -2.31 -6.16
N ALA A 62 3.44 -1.62 -6.48
CA ALA A 62 3.14 -1.23 -7.86
C ALA A 62 4.24 -0.33 -8.44
N ILE A 63 4.70 0.66 -7.67
CA ILE A 63 5.80 1.55 -8.08
C ILE A 63 7.10 0.77 -8.28
N LYS A 64 7.46 -0.15 -7.38
CA LYS A 64 8.68 -0.97 -7.52
C LYS A 64 8.59 -1.98 -8.68
N ALA A 65 7.38 -2.41 -9.06
CA ALA A 65 7.17 -3.27 -10.22
C ALA A 65 7.41 -2.52 -11.54
N GLU A 66 7.03 -1.24 -11.60
CA GLU A 66 7.26 -0.38 -12.77
C GLU A 66 8.69 0.21 -12.80
N PHE A 67 9.22 0.57 -11.63
CA PHE A 67 10.53 1.19 -11.46
C PHE A 67 11.34 0.43 -10.39
N PRO A 68 12.08 -0.63 -10.78
CA PRO A 68 12.83 -1.48 -9.85
C PRO A 68 13.75 -0.74 -8.87
N MET A 69 14.30 0.41 -9.27
CA MET A 69 15.20 1.24 -8.44
C MET A 69 14.47 2.37 -7.69
N ALA A 70 13.14 2.35 -7.67
CA ALA A 70 12.37 3.31 -6.89
C ALA A 70 12.68 3.20 -5.39
N TYR A 71 12.87 4.35 -4.75
CA TYR A 71 13.21 4.51 -3.34
C TYR A 71 14.59 3.98 -2.91
N GLU A 72 15.35 3.37 -3.82
CA GLU A 72 16.76 3.03 -3.54
C GLU A 72 17.60 4.31 -3.38
N PRO A 73 18.67 4.31 -2.57
CA PRO A 73 19.56 5.46 -2.48
C PRO A 73 20.24 5.74 -3.83
N TRP A 74 20.51 7.01 -4.14
CA TRP A 74 21.34 7.38 -5.29
C TRP A 74 22.82 7.19 -4.92
N SER A 75 23.57 6.49 -5.77
CA SER A 75 25.02 6.38 -5.59
C SER A 75 25.76 7.59 -6.20
N ALA A 76 27.07 7.68 -5.96
CA ALA A 76 27.90 8.70 -6.60
C ALA A 76 28.02 8.43 -8.11
N GLU A 77 28.09 7.17 -8.50
CA GLU A 77 28.11 6.74 -9.90
C GLU A 77 26.78 7.08 -10.61
N ASP A 78 25.64 6.90 -9.92
CA ASP A 78 24.34 7.33 -10.45
C ASP A 78 24.34 8.85 -10.73
N ASP A 79 24.91 9.65 -9.81
CA ASP A 79 24.98 11.11 -9.97
C ASP A 79 25.87 11.51 -11.14
N GLU A 80 27.06 10.92 -11.27
CA GLU A 80 27.98 11.18 -12.38
C GLU A 80 27.33 10.83 -13.72
N HIS A 81 26.65 9.68 -13.78
CA HIS A 81 25.95 9.25 -14.99
C HIS A 81 24.78 10.17 -15.32
N LEU A 82 23.99 10.58 -14.32
CA LEU A 82 22.86 11.48 -14.50
C LEU A 82 23.31 12.86 -14.99
N GLN A 83 24.43 13.38 -14.48
CA GLN A 83 25.03 14.63 -14.95
C GLN A 83 25.47 14.52 -16.42
N ALA A 84 26.10 13.40 -16.80
CA ALA A 84 26.53 13.16 -18.17
C ALA A 84 25.35 13.10 -19.15
N MET A 85 24.29 12.36 -18.81
CA MET A 85 23.07 12.29 -19.64
C MET A 85 22.39 13.65 -19.77
N HIS A 86 22.30 14.42 -18.67
CA HIS A 86 21.73 15.76 -18.72
C HIS A 86 22.56 16.72 -19.59
N ALA A 87 23.89 16.65 -19.53
CA ALA A 87 24.77 17.44 -20.38
C ALA A 87 24.70 17.04 -21.86
N ALA A 88 24.33 15.78 -22.15
CA ALA A 88 24.04 15.29 -23.48
C ALA A 88 22.64 15.67 -24.00
N GLU A 89 21.83 16.36 -23.19
CA GLU A 89 20.43 16.71 -23.46
C GLU A 89 19.52 15.48 -23.67
N ASP A 90 19.88 14.34 -23.06
CA ASP A 90 19.04 13.14 -23.08
C ASP A 90 17.67 13.44 -22.46
N SER A 91 16.64 12.79 -23.00
CA SER A 91 15.26 12.99 -22.57
C SER A 91 14.99 12.36 -21.21
N MET A 92 13.95 12.86 -20.53
CA MET A 92 13.46 12.24 -19.29
C MET A 92 13.08 10.76 -19.49
N ALA A 93 12.62 10.38 -20.68
CA ALA A 93 12.26 8.99 -20.97
C ALA A 93 13.51 8.08 -21.00
N GLU A 94 14.60 8.55 -21.60
CA GLU A 94 15.88 7.83 -21.60
C GLU A 94 16.45 7.72 -20.18
N MET A 95 16.42 8.80 -19.39
CA MET A 95 16.85 8.75 -18.00
C MET A 95 16.02 7.77 -17.16
N VAL A 96 14.69 7.72 -17.36
CA VAL A 96 13.81 6.76 -16.67
C VAL A 96 14.19 5.32 -17.03
N GLU A 97 14.44 5.05 -18.31
CA GLU A 97 14.84 3.72 -18.78
C GLU A 97 16.22 3.33 -18.23
N THR A 98 17.18 4.25 -18.20
CA THR A 98 18.53 3.96 -17.69
C THR A 98 18.55 3.74 -16.19
N PHE A 99 17.92 4.62 -15.42
CA PHE A 99 17.98 4.55 -13.95
C PHE A 99 16.90 3.64 -13.36
N GLN A 100 15.88 3.25 -14.14
CA GLN A 100 14.75 2.43 -13.67
C GLN A 100 14.08 3.07 -12.43
N ARG A 101 14.01 4.41 -12.43
CA ARG A 101 13.48 5.26 -11.36
C ARG A 101 12.37 6.14 -11.90
N GLN A 102 11.45 6.51 -11.02
CA GLN A 102 10.34 7.41 -11.37
C GLN A 102 10.84 8.78 -11.90
N PRO A 103 10.15 9.39 -12.87
CA PRO A 103 10.50 10.71 -13.41
C PRO A 103 10.62 11.80 -12.34
N SER A 104 9.77 11.74 -11.30
CA SER A 104 9.80 12.69 -10.17
C SER A 104 11.08 12.58 -9.34
N ALA A 105 11.60 11.37 -9.14
CA ALA A 105 12.84 11.13 -8.40
C ALA A 105 14.05 11.67 -9.18
N ILE A 106 14.08 11.46 -10.50
CA ILE A 106 15.12 11.98 -11.38
C ILE A 106 15.12 13.52 -11.38
N ARG A 107 13.94 14.15 -11.57
CA ARG A 107 13.81 15.62 -11.47
C ARG A 107 14.29 16.15 -10.12
N SER A 108 13.88 15.52 -9.03
CA SER A 108 14.34 15.91 -7.69
C SER A 108 15.85 15.78 -7.56
N ARG A 109 16.46 14.76 -8.17
CA ARG A 109 17.90 14.57 -8.12
C ARG A 109 18.65 15.61 -8.94
N LEU A 110 18.20 15.90 -10.17
CA LEU A 110 18.76 16.97 -11.00
C LEU A 110 18.75 18.32 -10.28
N SER A 111 17.63 18.67 -9.63
CA SER A 111 17.53 19.90 -8.83
C SER A 111 18.52 19.92 -7.66
N LYS A 112 18.70 18.78 -6.94
CA LYS A 112 19.71 18.66 -5.88
C LYS A 112 21.15 18.77 -6.38
N LEU A 113 21.40 18.42 -7.64
CA LEU A 113 22.69 18.57 -8.31
C LEU A 113 22.87 19.95 -8.95
N GLY A 114 21.84 20.82 -8.89
CA GLY A 114 21.88 22.18 -9.45
C GLY A 114 21.76 22.23 -10.98
N LEU A 115 21.17 21.20 -11.59
CA LEU A 115 21.03 21.07 -13.05
C LEU A 115 19.66 21.49 -13.59
N SER A 116 18.67 21.70 -12.72
CA SER A 116 17.31 22.15 -13.08
C SER A 116 16.75 23.16 -12.09
#